data_AF-A0A535YKQ4-F1
#
_entry.id   AF-A0A535YKQ4-F1
#
_cell.length_a   1.000
_cell.length_b   1.000
_cell.length_c   1.000
_cell.angle_alpha   90.00
_cell.angle_beta   90.00
_cell.angle_gamma   90.00
#
_symmetry.space_group_name_H-M   'P 1'
#
loop_
_entity.id
_entity.type
_entity.pdbx_description
1 polymer ?
#
loop_
_entity_poly.entity_id
_entity_poly.type
_entity_poly.pdbx_seq_one_letter_code
_entity_poly.pdbx_strand_id
1 'polypeptide(L)'
;MAHDTRAHRQLDRSGRAGPVTAIAGRSGRDWADYRPFPGHPPFQVHAYRTPRGLRVGGDKPWGPHNDIGLGYMSEVVSGSMHSGAHIDALAHMTLGAEARWYGGSTADQHLGDFGPTRGDGSKLPSIVTRGVLLDVAGLDALTRIVGTTGSMIDPVAIVGYVACSVLTRLGGRDYAHGARVSA
;
A
#
# COMPACT_ATOMS: atom_id res chain seq x y z
N MET A 1 -36.71 -14.83 14.44
CA MET A 1 -36.18 -13.63 13.76
C MET A 1 -35.28 -14.11 12.64
N ALA A 2 -35.70 -13.97 11.39
CA ALA A 2 -34.90 -14.37 10.24
C ALA A 2 -33.85 -13.28 9.96
N HIS A 3 -32.57 -13.66 9.94
CA HIS A 3 -31.49 -12.77 9.54
C HIS A 3 -31.59 -12.50 8.03
N ASP A 4 -31.81 -11.25 7.66
CA ASP A 4 -31.77 -10.77 6.28
C ASP A 4 -30.30 -10.76 5.79
N THR A 5 -29.89 -11.81 5.08
CA THR A 5 -28.61 -11.87 4.36
C THR A 5 -28.78 -11.30 2.96
N ARG A 6 -29.09 -10.01 2.83
CA ARG A 6 -28.94 -9.30 1.55
C ARG A 6 -27.48 -8.93 1.34
N ALA A 7 -26.83 -9.60 0.40
CA ALA A 7 -25.54 -9.18 -0.13
C ALA A 7 -25.65 -7.74 -0.65
N HIS A 8 -24.89 -6.81 -0.06
CA HIS A 8 -24.79 -5.45 -0.56
C HIS A 8 -24.16 -5.46 -1.95
N ARG A 9 -24.98 -5.24 -2.98
CA ARG A 9 -24.56 -5.21 -4.39
C ARG A 9 -24.16 -3.78 -4.74
N GLN A 10 -22.89 -3.55 -5.07
CA GLN A 10 -22.44 -2.25 -5.58
C GLN A 10 -22.91 -2.10 -7.03
N LEU A 11 -23.92 -1.25 -7.25
CA LEU A 11 -24.47 -0.96 -8.57
C LEU A 11 -23.62 0.11 -9.27
N ASP A 12 -23.41 -0.02 -10.58
CA ASP A 12 -22.83 1.06 -11.38
C ASP A 12 -23.86 2.19 -11.64
N ARG A 13 -23.42 3.27 -12.31
CA ARG A 13 -24.28 4.43 -12.62
C ARG A 13 -25.46 4.10 -13.56
N SER A 14 -25.49 2.91 -14.16
CA SER A 14 -26.59 2.41 -14.99
C SER A 14 -27.53 1.44 -14.26
N GLY A 15 -27.30 1.20 -12.97
CA GLY A 15 -28.09 0.26 -12.16
C GLY A 15 -27.77 -1.21 -12.45
N ARG A 16 -26.76 -1.51 -13.26
CA ARG A 16 -26.27 -2.87 -13.50
C ARG A 16 -25.19 -3.21 -12.47
N ALA A 17 -25.27 -4.42 -11.93
CA ALA A 17 -24.16 -4.98 -11.18
C ALA A 17 -23.12 -5.48 -12.19
N GLY A 18 -22.09 -4.66 -12.46
CA GLY A 18 -20.88 -5.13 -13.10
C GLY A 18 -20.13 -6.13 -12.20
N PRO A 19 -19.23 -6.95 -12.75
CA PRO A 19 -18.40 -7.84 -11.93
C PRO A 19 -17.52 -7.01 -10.98
N VAL A 20 -17.66 -7.25 -9.68
CA VAL A 20 -16.72 -6.73 -8.68
C VAL A 20 -15.51 -7.65 -8.69
N THR A 21 -14.36 -7.13 -9.15
CA THR A 21 -13.09 -7.86 -9.11
C THR A 21 -12.23 -7.28 -7.98
N ALA A 22 -11.82 -8.13 -7.04
CA ALA A 22 -10.86 -7.75 -6.01
C ALA A 22 -9.44 -8.01 -6.51
N ILE A 23 -8.61 -6.96 -6.54
CA ILE A 23 -7.20 -7.04 -6.90
C ILE A 23 -6.38 -6.66 -5.66
N ALA A 24 -5.45 -7.53 -5.27
CA ALA A 24 -4.56 -7.28 -4.14
C ALA A 24 -3.19 -6.78 -4.65
N GLY A 25 -2.87 -5.51 -4.43
CA GLY A 25 -1.54 -4.97 -4.63
C GLY A 25 -0.64 -5.34 -3.46
N ARG A 26 0.16 -6.38 -3.60
CA ARG A 26 1.14 -6.84 -2.60
C ARG A 26 2.48 -7.12 -3.27
N SER A 27 3.58 -6.96 -2.54
CA SER A 27 4.85 -7.59 -2.94
C SER A 27 4.63 -9.11 -3.05
N GLY A 28 5.36 -9.76 -3.97
CA GLY A 28 5.21 -11.19 -4.28
C GLY A 28 5.31 -12.13 -3.07
N ARG A 29 4.98 -13.41 -3.28
CA ARG A 29 4.96 -14.43 -2.20
C ARG A 29 6.34 -14.72 -1.58
N ASP A 30 7.42 -14.34 -2.24
CA ASP A 30 8.78 -14.60 -1.79
C ASP A 30 9.34 -13.42 -0.99
N TRP A 31 8.92 -13.33 0.27
CA TRP A 31 9.46 -12.37 1.24
C TRP A 31 10.95 -12.56 1.50
N ALA A 32 11.50 -13.75 1.21
CA ALA A 32 12.91 -14.07 1.36
C ALA A 32 13.83 -13.20 0.47
N ASP A 33 13.33 -12.76 -0.68
CA ASP A 33 14.09 -11.94 -1.64
C ASP A 33 13.71 -10.45 -1.59
N TYR A 34 12.77 -10.07 -0.72
CA TYR A 34 12.41 -8.67 -0.54
C TYR A 34 13.60 -7.89 0.05
N ARG A 35 14.04 -6.87 -0.69
CA ARG A 35 15.10 -5.96 -0.26
C ARG A 35 14.47 -4.60 0.05
N PRO A 36 14.27 -4.24 1.32
CA PRO A 36 13.81 -2.90 1.65
C PRO A 36 14.89 -1.88 1.29
N PHE A 37 14.49 -0.60 1.30
CA PHE A 37 15.46 0.50 1.33
C PHE A 37 16.50 0.24 2.45
N PRO A 38 17.82 0.40 2.20
CA PRO A 38 18.87 0.04 3.17
C PRO A 38 18.77 0.71 4.54
N GLY A 39 18.03 1.82 4.67
CA GLY A 39 17.74 2.45 5.97
C GLY A 39 16.66 1.75 6.81
N HIS A 40 16.11 0.63 6.36
CA HIS A 40 15.13 -0.16 7.11
C HIS A 40 15.67 -1.57 7.43
N PRO A 41 15.33 -2.13 8.61
CA PRO A 41 15.64 -3.51 8.92
C PRO A 41 14.94 -4.46 7.93
N PRO A 42 15.54 -5.64 7.67
CA PRO A 42 14.90 -6.65 6.83
C PRO A 42 13.60 -7.13 7.45
N PHE A 43 12.63 -7.47 6.60
CA PHE A 43 11.43 -8.18 7.02
C PHE A 43 11.79 -9.65 7.25
N GLN A 44 11.50 -10.16 8.44
CA GLN A 44 11.83 -11.53 8.82
C GLN A 44 10.62 -12.23 9.44
N VAL A 45 10.49 -13.51 9.11
CA VAL A 45 9.49 -14.40 9.70
C VAL A 45 10.22 -15.61 10.24
N HIS A 46 10.11 -15.81 11.55
CA HIS A 46 10.74 -16.92 12.26
C HIS A 46 9.66 -17.85 12.81
N ALA A 47 9.79 -19.15 12.55
CA ALA A 47 8.92 -20.13 13.19
C ALA A 47 9.19 -20.13 14.71
N TYR A 48 8.15 -19.97 15.52
CA TYR A 48 8.23 -19.95 16.98
C TYR A 48 7.68 -21.23 17.59
N ARG A 49 6.53 -21.70 17.12
CA ARG A 49 5.93 -22.99 17.54
C ARG A 49 5.59 -23.82 16.33
N THR A 50 5.75 -25.13 16.46
CA THR A 50 5.31 -26.09 15.45
C THR A 50 4.55 -27.23 16.13
N PRO A 51 3.62 -27.89 15.44
CA PRO A 51 2.91 -29.04 16.02
C PRO A 51 3.85 -30.15 16.48
N ARG A 52 4.97 -30.37 15.77
CA ARG A 52 5.99 -31.35 16.17
C ARG A 52 6.73 -30.89 17.42
N GLY A 53 7.12 -29.62 17.50
CA GLY A 53 7.80 -29.05 18.67
C GLY A 53 6.95 -29.19 19.94
N LEU A 54 5.65 -28.89 19.86
CA LEU A 54 4.71 -29.06 20.99
C LEU A 54 4.68 -30.51 21.49
N ARG A 55 4.58 -31.48 20.56
CA ARG A 55 4.54 -32.91 20.91
C ARG A 55 5.84 -33.40 21.55
N VAL A 56 6.98 -32.97 21.03
CA VAL A 56 8.31 -33.34 21.57
C VAL A 56 8.52 -32.71 22.94
N GLY A 57 8.10 -31.45 23.13
CA GLY A 57 8.21 -30.75 24.40
C GLY A 57 7.18 -31.17 25.47
N GLY A 58 6.16 -31.95 25.09
CA GLY A 58 5.06 -32.32 25.99
C GLY A 58 4.12 -31.15 26.33
N ASP A 59 4.16 -30.09 25.54
CA ASP A 59 3.36 -28.88 25.78
C ASP A 59 1.88 -29.15 25.50
N LYS A 60 1.02 -28.69 26.42
CA LYS A 60 -0.44 -28.88 26.36
C LYS A 60 -1.18 -27.54 26.39
N PRO A 61 -1.08 -26.73 25.32
CA PRO A 61 -1.62 -25.36 25.31
C PRO A 61 -3.14 -25.29 25.37
N TRP A 62 -3.84 -26.38 25.00
CA TRP A 62 -5.29 -26.50 25.13
C TRP A 62 -5.73 -27.24 26.41
N GLY A 63 -4.80 -27.45 27.36
CA GLY A 63 -5.06 -28.23 28.56
C GLY A 63 -4.86 -29.74 28.36
N PRO A 64 -5.25 -30.56 29.36
CA PRO A 64 -4.87 -31.97 29.42
C PRO A 64 -5.49 -32.88 28.35
N HIS A 65 -6.61 -32.47 27.76
CA HIS A 65 -7.36 -33.25 26.75
C HIS A 65 -7.21 -32.60 25.38
N ASN A 66 -6.79 -33.39 24.38
CA ASN A 66 -6.67 -32.98 22.98
C ASN A 66 -6.88 -34.21 22.08
N ASP A 67 -8.06 -34.79 22.16
CA ASP A 67 -8.37 -36.10 21.57
C ASP A 67 -8.33 -36.08 20.03
N ILE A 68 -8.45 -34.90 19.44
CA ILE A 68 -8.39 -34.68 17.99
C ILE A 68 -6.97 -34.37 17.48
N GLY A 69 -5.97 -34.28 18.36
CA GLY A 69 -4.59 -33.99 17.99
C GLY A 69 -4.40 -32.59 17.41
N LEU A 70 -5.14 -31.59 17.90
CA LEU A 70 -5.03 -30.20 17.47
C LEU A 70 -3.58 -29.72 17.59
N GLY A 71 -3.09 -29.06 16.55
CA GLY A 71 -1.75 -28.50 16.44
C GLY A 71 -1.84 -27.08 15.93
N TYR A 72 -0.87 -26.23 16.30
CA TYR A 72 -0.74 -24.91 15.68
C TYR A 72 0.72 -24.64 15.29
N MET A 73 0.87 -23.79 14.30
CA MET A 73 2.10 -23.08 14.01
C MET A 73 1.92 -21.64 14.46
N SER A 74 2.99 -21.07 15.01
CA SER A 74 3.03 -19.64 15.29
C SER A 74 4.39 -19.10 14.91
N GLU A 75 4.40 -17.86 14.47
CA GLU A 75 5.55 -17.20 13.92
C GLU A 75 5.81 -15.90 14.69
N VAL A 76 7.07 -15.51 14.76
CA VAL A 76 7.48 -14.16 15.14
C VAL A 76 7.76 -13.42 13.83
N VAL A 77 7.06 -12.32 13.63
CA VAL A 77 7.26 -11.41 12.50
C VAL A 77 7.97 -10.16 13.02
N SER A 78 9.09 -9.80 12.39
CA SER A 78 9.85 -8.59 12.72
C SER A 78 10.19 -7.81 11.45
N GLY A 79 10.25 -6.49 11.58
CA GLY A 79 10.52 -5.57 10.48
C GLY A 79 10.15 -4.14 10.86
N SER A 80 10.34 -3.21 9.92
CA SER A 80 9.79 -1.86 10.06
C SER A 80 8.37 -1.76 9.50
N MET A 81 7.65 -0.71 9.87
CA MET A 81 6.39 -0.34 9.21
C MET A 81 6.55 0.10 7.74
N HIS A 82 7.80 0.20 7.26
CA HIS A 82 8.16 0.49 5.87
C HIS A 82 8.54 -0.78 5.08
N SER A 83 8.20 -1.96 5.62
CA SER A 83 8.43 -3.25 4.98
C SER A 83 7.24 -3.62 4.09
N GLY A 84 7.52 -4.11 2.87
CA GLY A 84 6.49 -4.55 1.93
C GLY A 84 5.63 -3.41 1.39
N ALA A 85 4.40 -3.71 0.99
CA ALA A 85 3.42 -2.68 0.64
C ALA A 85 2.91 -2.01 1.93
N HIS A 86 3.09 -0.69 2.04
CA HIS A 86 2.79 0.08 3.25
C HIS A 86 2.28 1.49 2.93
N ILE A 87 1.85 2.21 3.97
CA ILE A 87 1.44 3.61 3.91
C ILE A 87 2.38 4.40 4.81
N ASP A 88 2.98 5.44 4.25
CA ASP A 88 3.75 6.40 5.03
C ASP A 88 2.82 7.44 5.67
N ALA A 89 2.97 7.63 6.97
CA ALA A 89 2.21 8.62 7.71
C ALA A 89 2.69 10.05 7.41
N LEU A 90 1.90 11.05 7.81
CA LEU A 90 2.20 12.47 7.56
C LEU A 90 3.48 12.95 8.23
N ALA A 91 3.91 12.28 9.31
CA ALA A 91 5.16 12.53 10.02
C ALA A 91 6.36 11.72 9.49
N HIS A 92 6.22 10.98 8.38
CA HIS A 92 7.27 10.08 7.88
C HIS A 92 8.55 10.83 7.45
N MET A 93 8.39 12.00 6.81
CA MET A 93 9.51 12.76 6.25
C MET A 93 9.56 14.17 6.84
N THR A 94 10.77 14.63 7.10
CA THR A 94 11.04 15.96 7.65
C THR A 94 11.88 16.80 6.69
N LEU A 95 11.76 18.12 6.80
CA LEU A 95 12.51 19.09 6.00
C LEU A 95 13.00 20.26 6.86
N GLY A 96 14.12 20.86 6.43
CA GLY A 96 14.70 22.05 7.06
C GLY A 96 15.43 21.78 8.38
N ALA A 97 16.04 22.83 8.93
CA ALA A 97 16.88 22.74 10.13
C ALA A 97 16.13 22.27 11.37
N GLU A 98 14.81 22.53 11.44
CA GLU A 98 13.96 22.18 12.57
C GLU A 98 13.23 20.83 12.38
N ALA A 99 13.61 20.05 11.35
CA ALA A 99 13.01 18.76 11.03
C ALA A 99 11.47 18.80 11.02
N ARG A 100 10.91 19.73 10.24
CA ARG A 100 9.45 19.93 10.14
C ARG A 100 8.81 18.91 9.20
N TRP A 101 7.63 18.42 9.56
CA TRP A 101 6.78 17.62 8.67
C TRP A 101 5.43 18.30 8.38
N TYR A 102 4.58 17.62 7.61
CA TYR A 102 3.27 18.11 7.19
C TYR A 102 2.45 18.66 8.37
N GLY A 103 1.80 19.81 8.15
CA GLY A 103 1.01 20.49 9.19
C GLY A 103 1.84 21.32 10.18
N GLY A 104 3.14 21.50 9.95
CA GLY A 104 4.01 22.43 10.69
C GLY A 104 4.58 21.90 12.00
N SER A 105 4.41 20.61 12.29
CA SER A 105 5.00 19.97 13.48
C SER A 105 6.52 19.79 13.32
N THR A 106 7.27 19.86 14.41
CA THR A 106 8.73 19.65 14.45
C THR A 106 9.10 18.40 15.24
N ALA A 107 10.27 17.82 14.96
CA ALA A 107 10.80 16.70 15.73
C ALA A 107 10.96 17.03 17.22
N ASP A 108 11.54 18.18 17.56
CA ASP A 108 11.80 18.58 18.95
C ASP A 108 10.54 18.66 19.81
N GLN A 109 9.40 18.97 19.21
CA GLN A 109 8.13 19.12 19.93
C GLN A 109 7.28 17.85 19.90
N HIS A 110 7.40 17.04 18.83
CA HIS A 110 6.41 16.02 18.52
C HIS A 110 6.98 14.64 18.21
N LEU A 111 8.29 14.40 18.27
CA LEU A 111 8.90 13.08 18.08
C LEU A 111 9.47 12.57 19.41
N GLY A 112 9.02 11.38 19.84
CA GLY A 112 9.56 10.70 21.02
C GLY A 112 9.89 9.24 20.77
N ASP A 113 10.28 8.51 21.82
CA ASP A 113 10.77 7.12 21.75
C ASP A 113 9.79 6.13 21.12
N PHE A 114 8.48 6.42 21.18
CA PHE A 114 7.41 5.58 20.61
C PHE A 114 6.85 6.13 19.29
N GLY A 115 7.59 7.04 18.66
CA GLY A 115 7.21 7.69 17.42
C GLY A 115 6.54 9.06 17.61
N PRO A 116 5.98 9.61 16.52
CA PRO A 116 5.43 10.96 16.53
C PRO A 116 4.10 11.06 17.30
N THR A 117 3.92 12.13 18.06
CA THR A 117 2.67 12.46 18.77
C THR A 117 1.65 13.17 17.87
N ARG A 118 2.08 13.67 16.71
CA ARG A 118 1.25 14.30 15.67
C ARG A 118 1.60 13.77 14.29
N GLY A 119 0.58 13.45 13.49
CA GLY A 119 0.78 12.96 12.12
C GLY A 119 1.22 11.50 12.03
N ASP A 120 1.03 10.71 13.09
CA ASP A 120 1.35 9.28 13.12
C ASP A 120 0.30 8.42 12.37
N GLY A 121 0.71 7.21 12.02
CA GLY A 121 -0.11 6.28 11.23
C GLY A 121 -1.36 5.77 11.94
N SER A 122 -1.39 5.72 13.28
CA SER A 122 -2.55 5.21 14.02
C SER A 122 -3.77 6.12 13.95
N LYS A 123 -3.56 7.39 13.58
CA LYS A 123 -4.59 8.41 13.42
C LYS A 123 -5.09 8.55 11.98
N LEU A 124 -4.54 7.78 11.03
CA LEU A 124 -5.01 7.81 9.64
C LEU A 124 -6.44 7.22 9.57
N PRO A 125 -7.37 7.86 8.86
CA PRO A 125 -8.69 7.28 8.64
C PRO A 125 -8.60 6.09 7.69
N SER A 126 -9.57 5.17 7.77
CA SER A 126 -9.70 4.09 6.79
C SER A 126 -9.85 4.65 5.37
N ILE A 127 -8.99 4.19 4.45
CA ILE A 127 -9.01 4.63 3.06
C ILE A 127 -9.91 3.69 2.25
N VAL A 128 -11.20 4.05 2.16
CA VAL A 128 -12.17 3.38 1.28
C VAL A 128 -12.68 4.41 0.28
N THR A 129 -12.03 4.46 -0.88
CA THR A 129 -12.31 5.46 -1.91
C THR A 129 -12.08 4.89 -3.31
N ARG A 130 -12.34 5.69 -4.34
CA ARG A 130 -12.03 5.35 -5.72
C ARG A 130 -10.53 5.47 -5.97
N GLY A 131 -9.92 4.43 -6.54
CA GLY A 131 -8.55 4.46 -7.03
C GLY A 131 -8.50 4.66 -8.55
N VAL A 132 -7.42 5.25 -9.04
CA VAL A 132 -7.06 5.29 -10.45
C VAL A 132 -5.72 4.57 -10.60
N LEU A 133 -5.68 3.51 -11.41
CA LEU A 133 -4.43 2.85 -11.77
C LEU A 133 -3.87 3.54 -13.01
N LEU A 134 -2.71 4.17 -12.86
CA LEU A 134 -1.95 4.73 -13.97
C LEU A 134 -0.90 3.71 -14.39
N ASP A 135 -1.14 3.01 -15.50
CA ASP A 135 -0.17 2.08 -16.09
C ASP A 135 0.86 2.87 -16.90
N VAL A 136 1.85 3.42 -16.20
CA VAL A 136 2.96 4.17 -16.83
C VAL A 136 3.92 3.22 -17.55
N ALA A 137 4.03 1.96 -17.12
CA ALA A 137 4.89 0.97 -17.77
C ALA A 137 4.39 0.63 -19.19
N GLY A 138 3.07 0.67 -19.41
CA GLY A 138 2.45 0.50 -20.72
C GLY A 138 2.53 1.71 -21.67
N LEU A 139 3.08 2.86 -21.25
CA LEU A 139 3.18 4.09 -22.08
C LEU A 139 4.34 4.10 -23.09
N ASP A 140 4.99 2.95 -23.27
CA ASP A 140 5.98 2.63 -24.28
C ASP A 140 7.41 3.23 -24.12
N ALA A 141 8.36 2.32 -24.36
CA ALA A 141 9.80 2.38 -24.57
C ALA A 141 10.66 3.59 -24.11
N LEU A 142 11.77 3.25 -23.42
CA LEU A 142 13.05 3.97 -23.31
C LEU A 142 13.30 5.01 -22.23
N THR A 143 12.32 5.51 -21.49
CA THR A 143 12.65 6.24 -20.26
C THR A 143 12.66 5.27 -19.09
N ARG A 144 13.78 4.55 -18.98
CA ARG A 144 14.29 4.14 -17.66
C ARG A 144 14.05 5.33 -16.73
N ILE A 145 13.19 5.20 -15.73
CA ILE A 145 13.17 6.12 -14.57
C ILE A 145 14.45 5.81 -13.77
N VAL A 146 15.59 6.08 -14.41
CA VAL A 146 16.91 6.09 -13.81
C VAL A 146 17.13 7.54 -13.43
N GLY A 147 17.19 7.78 -12.13
CA GLY A 147 17.41 9.09 -11.53
C GLY A 147 18.81 9.63 -11.80
N THR A 148 19.15 9.92 -13.05
CA THR A 148 20.41 10.60 -13.42
C THR A 148 20.23 11.98 -14.05
N THR A 149 19.00 12.42 -14.33
CA THR A 149 18.73 13.80 -14.76
C THR A 149 17.33 14.15 -14.28
N GLY A 150 17.19 15.20 -13.46
CA GLY A 150 15.98 15.59 -12.74
C GLY A 150 14.75 16.01 -13.58
N SER A 151 14.49 15.38 -14.72
CA SER A 151 13.19 15.43 -15.38
C SER A 151 12.20 14.60 -14.59
N MET A 152 11.65 15.20 -13.54
CA MET A 152 10.45 14.74 -12.84
C MET A 152 9.35 14.53 -13.89
N ILE A 153 8.57 13.47 -13.78
CA ILE A 153 7.31 13.40 -14.51
C ILE A 153 6.51 14.62 -14.06
N ASP A 154 6.29 15.58 -14.96
CA ASP A 154 5.52 16.78 -14.64
C ASP A 154 4.12 16.35 -14.18
N PRO A 155 3.70 16.66 -12.94
CA PRO A 155 2.36 16.33 -12.47
C PRO A 155 1.28 16.93 -13.38
N VAL A 156 1.55 18.04 -14.08
CA VAL A 156 0.65 18.63 -15.08
C VAL A 156 0.51 17.73 -16.31
N ALA A 157 1.58 17.04 -16.73
CA ALA A 157 1.52 16.10 -17.85
C ALA A 157 0.67 14.85 -17.51
N ILE A 158 0.74 14.35 -16.27
CA ILE A 158 -0.13 13.25 -15.81
C ILE A 158 -1.59 13.71 -15.75
N VAL A 159 -1.87 14.87 -15.14
CA VAL A 159 -3.22 15.44 -15.08
C VAL A 159 -3.77 15.70 -16.48
N GLY A 160 -2.94 16.21 -17.38
CA GLY A 160 -3.28 16.44 -18.79
C GLY A 160 -3.58 15.14 -19.53
N TYR A 161 -2.78 14.08 -19.35
CA TYR A 161 -3.00 12.79 -20.00
C TYR A 161 -4.26 12.08 -19.47
N VAL A 162 -4.51 12.14 -18.16
CA VAL A 162 -5.73 11.61 -17.53
C VAL A 162 -6.96 12.40 -17.95
N ALA A 163 -6.89 13.74 -18.00
CA ALA A 163 -7.99 14.58 -18.48
C ALA A 163 -8.29 14.33 -19.96
N CYS A 164 -7.26 14.26 -20.81
CA CYS A 164 -7.42 14.07 -22.26
C CYS A 164 -8.03 12.69 -22.56
N SER A 165 -7.56 11.63 -21.92
CA SER A 165 -8.04 10.25 -22.11
C SER A 165 -9.45 10.00 -21.54
N VAL A 166 -9.81 10.66 -20.45
CA VAL A 166 -11.19 10.65 -19.91
C VAL A 166 -12.13 11.43 -20.85
N LEU A 167 -11.69 12.56 -21.41
CA LEU A 167 -12.49 13.35 -22.35
C LEU A 167 -12.68 12.66 -23.72
N THR A 168 -11.68 11.94 -24.23
CA THR A 168 -11.83 11.17 -25.49
C THR A 168 -12.81 10.02 -25.35
N ARG A 169 -12.85 9.35 -24.18
CA ARG A 169 -13.80 8.24 -23.92
C ARG A 169 -15.23 8.70 -23.62
N LEU A 170 -15.45 9.99 -23.34
CA LEU A 170 -16.77 10.58 -23.06
C LEU A 170 -17.43 11.24 -24.28
N GLY A 171 -16.85 11.11 -25.49
CA GLY A 171 -17.52 11.47 -26.75
C GLY A 171 -17.20 12.84 -27.34
N GLY A 172 -15.95 13.30 -27.25
CA GLY A 172 -15.48 14.48 -28.00
C GLY A 172 -14.99 14.13 -29.40
N ARG A 173 -15.70 14.60 -30.43
CA ARG A 173 -15.29 14.55 -31.84
C ARG A 173 -13.95 15.28 -32.05
N ASP A 174 -13.15 14.76 -32.98
CA ASP A 174 -12.01 15.36 -33.69
C ASP A 174 -11.51 16.73 -33.21
N TYR A 175 -10.38 16.72 -32.48
CA TYR A 175 -9.47 17.87 -32.40
C TYR A 175 -8.05 17.41 -32.69
N ALA A 176 -7.82 16.97 -33.93
CA ALA A 176 -6.49 16.94 -34.50
C ALA A 176 -6.22 18.30 -35.16
N HIS A 177 -5.63 19.27 -34.45
CA HIS A 177 -4.68 20.24 -35.00
C HIS A 177 -4.10 21.17 -33.92
N GLY A 178 -2.78 21.23 -33.85
CA GLY A 178 -2.08 22.47 -33.50
C GLY A 178 -1.51 22.60 -32.08
N ALA A 179 -0.39 21.93 -31.81
CA ALA A 179 0.64 22.49 -30.94
C ALA A 179 2.01 21.97 -31.38
N ARG A 180 2.64 22.69 -32.32
CA ARG A 180 4.08 22.58 -32.57
C ARG A 180 4.78 23.21 -31.37
N VAL A 181 5.63 22.44 -30.69
CA VAL A 181 6.62 22.99 -29.76
C VAL A 181 7.84 23.36 -30.60
N SER A 182 8.19 24.65 -30.66
CA SER A 182 9.45 25.09 -31.26
C SER A 182 10.63 24.69 -30.39
N ALA A 183 11.78 24.52 -31.03
CA ALA A 183 13.07 24.10 -30.49
C ALA A 183 13.51 24.81 -29.20
#